data_AF-A0A8I2J508-F1
#
_entry.id   AF-A0A8I2J508-F1
#
_cell.length_a   1.000
_cell.length_b   1.000
_cell.length_c   1.000
_cell.angle_alpha   90.00
_cell.angle_beta   90.00
_cell.angle_gamma   90.00
#
_symmetry.space_group_name_H-M   'P 1'
#
loop_
_entity.id
_entity.type
_entity.pdbx_description
1 polymer ?
#
loop_
_entity_poly.entity_id
_entity_poly.type
_entity_poly.pdbx_seq_one_letter_code
_entity_poly.pdbx_strand_id
1 'polypeptide(L)'
;MRYLVDRSGKFRSYLGAPPPELFTVGLLRYRGDGVSLELTSAGSTALDAYLEHKAALDALPYTLTRNPLREELHRADEPIRILRETATGREITPGATLTDPSGHQVTYLGPTMSSDDCGATWRPTFTARVSCPDHGAWLYPPAALGAVYDAEPVAPDAQGPQ
;
A
#
# COMPACT_ATOMS: atom_id res chain seq x y z
N MET A 1 -28.09 -6.67 -0.97
CA MET A 1 -27.51 -6.24 -2.26
C MET A 1 -26.92 -4.84 -2.07
N ARG A 2 -25.64 -4.65 -2.42
CA ARG A 2 -24.93 -3.37 -2.34
C ARG A 2 -24.94 -2.72 -3.74
N TYR A 3 -25.28 -1.42 -3.82
CA TYR A 3 -25.48 -0.69 -5.08
C TYR A 3 -24.24 0.16 -5.39
N LEU A 4 -23.74 0.13 -6.63
CA LEU A 4 -22.48 0.80 -6.97
C LEU A 4 -22.63 2.11 -7.77
N VAL A 5 -23.53 2.20 -8.76
CA VAL A 5 -23.71 3.43 -9.57
C VAL A 5 -25.11 3.50 -10.21
N ASP A 6 -25.72 4.70 -10.26
CA ASP A 6 -26.90 5.07 -11.06
C ASP A 6 -26.48 5.99 -12.23
N ARG A 7 -26.80 5.63 -13.47
CA ARG A 7 -26.57 6.43 -14.70
C ARG A 7 -27.83 7.09 -15.27
N SER A 8 -28.96 7.09 -14.55
CA SER A 8 -30.22 7.71 -14.97
C SER A 8 -30.15 9.23 -15.14
N GLY A 9 -29.03 9.85 -14.75
CA GLY A 9 -28.85 11.30 -14.67
C GLY A 9 -29.51 11.92 -13.43
N LYS A 10 -30.23 11.13 -12.62
CA LYS A 10 -30.91 11.58 -11.40
C LYS A 10 -29.95 11.84 -10.24
N PHE A 11 -28.81 11.15 -10.22
CA PHE A 11 -27.71 11.37 -9.26
C PHE A 11 -26.39 11.51 -10.02
N ARG A 12 -25.58 12.54 -9.71
CA ARG A 12 -24.23 12.69 -10.28
C ARG A 12 -23.34 11.57 -9.74
N SER A 13 -23.02 10.58 -10.58
CA SER A 13 -21.96 9.62 -10.26
C SER A 13 -20.60 10.28 -10.49
N TYR A 14 -19.80 10.41 -9.44
CA TYR A 14 -18.42 10.91 -9.50
C TYR A 14 -17.41 9.80 -9.83
N LEU A 15 -17.88 8.58 -10.06
CA LEU A 15 -17.02 7.43 -10.33
C LEU A 15 -16.95 7.17 -11.84
N GLY A 16 -15.73 7.01 -12.35
CA GLY A 16 -15.48 6.57 -13.72
C GLY A 16 -16.17 5.24 -14.03
N ALA A 17 -16.37 4.95 -15.31
CA ALA A 17 -16.92 3.66 -15.72
C ALA A 17 -16.02 2.52 -15.18
N PRO A 18 -16.61 1.45 -14.60
CA PRO A 18 -15.81 0.33 -14.14
C PRO A 18 -15.09 -0.33 -15.33
N PRO A 19 -13.89 -0.88 -15.10
CA PRO A 19 -13.14 -1.60 -16.14
C PRO A 19 -13.99 -2.72 -16.78
N PRO A 20 -13.98 -2.87 -18.12
CA PRO A 20 -14.78 -3.87 -18.84
C PRO A 20 -14.45 -5.33 -18.44
N GLU A 21 -13.25 -5.55 -17.90
CA GLU A 21 -12.79 -6.85 -17.43
C GLU A 21 -13.68 -7.36 -16.29
N LEU A 22 -14.14 -6.48 -15.39
CA LEU A 22 -15.01 -6.85 -14.26
C LEU A 22 -16.36 -7.41 -14.70
N PHE A 23 -16.83 -7.03 -15.89
CA PHE A 23 -18.02 -7.60 -16.52
C PHE A 23 -17.70 -8.93 -17.20
N THR A 24 -16.56 -8.99 -17.89
CA THR A 24 -16.11 -10.18 -18.63
C THR A 24 -15.87 -11.37 -17.70
N VAL A 25 -15.30 -11.12 -16.52
CA VAL A 25 -15.09 -12.15 -15.48
C VAL A 25 -16.33 -12.37 -14.58
N GLY A 26 -17.45 -11.72 -14.90
CA GLY A 26 -18.73 -11.95 -14.24
C GLY A 26 -18.82 -11.43 -12.80
N LEU A 27 -17.98 -10.49 -12.39
CA LEU A 27 -18.01 -9.88 -11.05
C LEU A 27 -19.05 -8.74 -10.96
N LEU A 28 -19.24 -8.01 -12.06
CA LEU A 28 -20.24 -6.96 -12.21
C LEU A 28 -21.25 -7.30 -13.31
N ARG A 29 -22.48 -6.81 -13.15
CA ARG A 29 -23.48 -6.80 -14.21
C ARG A 29 -24.36 -5.55 -14.16
N TYR A 30 -24.92 -5.19 -15.31
CA TYR A 30 -26.03 -4.23 -15.37
C TYR A 30 -27.32 -4.90 -14.91
N ARG A 31 -28.15 -4.13 -14.22
CA ARG A 31 -29.53 -4.53 -13.91
C ARG A 31 -30.40 -4.50 -15.17
N GLY A 32 -31.63 -4.99 -15.04
CA GLY A 32 -32.62 -4.97 -16.12
C GLY A 32 -32.99 -3.57 -16.63
N ASP A 33 -32.63 -2.52 -15.90
CA ASP A 33 -32.76 -1.12 -16.35
C ASP A 33 -31.63 -0.69 -17.30
N GLY A 34 -30.60 -1.51 -17.52
CA GLY A 34 -29.46 -1.25 -18.40
C GLY A 34 -28.52 -0.14 -17.92
N VAL A 35 -28.73 0.37 -16.71
CA VAL A 35 -28.16 1.64 -16.24
C VAL A 35 -27.54 1.48 -14.85
N SER A 36 -28.16 0.68 -13.98
CA SER A 36 -27.68 0.42 -12.64
C SER A 36 -26.71 -0.75 -12.61
N LEU A 37 -25.62 -0.62 -11.84
CA LEU A 37 -24.65 -1.67 -11.64
C LEU A 37 -24.87 -2.42 -10.33
N GLU A 38 -24.74 -3.75 -10.39
CA GLU A 38 -24.72 -4.60 -9.20
C GLU A 38 -23.55 -5.60 -9.24
N LEU A 39 -23.04 -5.93 -8.05
CA LEU A 39 -22.17 -7.08 -7.85
C LEU A 39 -22.97 -8.36 -8.05
N THR A 40 -22.40 -9.31 -8.78
CA THR A 40 -22.91 -10.68 -8.82
C THR A 40 -22.65 -11.38 -7.48
N SER A 41 -23.15 -12.61 -7.32
CA SER A 41 -22.75 -13.45 -6.19
C SER A 41 -21.23 -13.67 -6.18
N ALA A 42 -20.64 -13.97 -7.33
CA ALA A 42 -19.19 -14.12 -7.49
C ALA A 42 -18.44 -12.82 -7.17
N GLY A 43 -18.94 -11.66 -7.63
CA GLY A 43 -18.39 -10.35 -7.30
C GLY A 43 -18.44 -10.03 -5.80
N SER A 44 -19.53 -10.41 -5.13
CA SER A 44 -19.67 -10.22 -3.68
C SER A 44 -18.68 -11.08 -2.90
N THR A 45 -18.56 -12.37 -3.25
CA THR A 45 -17.58 -13.27 -2.65
C THR A 45 -16.14 -12.80 -2.89
N ALA A 46 -15.82 -12.34 -4.10
CA ALA A 46 -14.50 -11.80 -4.42
C ALA A 46 -14.18 -10.53 -3.62
N LEU A 47 -15.18 -9.65 -3.43
CA LEU A 47 -15.03 -8.46 -2.60
C LEU A 47 -14.82 -8.82 -1.12
N ASP A 48 -15.60 -9.75 -0.58
CA ASP A 48 -15.45 -10.16 0.82
C ASP A 48 -14.08 -10.83 1.05
N ALA A 49 -13.63 -11.70 0.13
CA ALA A 49 -12.28 -12.28 0.18
C ALA A 49 -11.17 -11.22 0.10
N TYR A 50 -11.34 -10.20 -0.77
CA TYR A 50 -10.42 -9.07 -0.84
C TYR A 50 -10.39 -8.27 0.46
N LEU A 51 -11.55 -8.02 1.09
CA LEU A 51 -11.64 -7.27 2.34
C LEU A 51 -11.05 -8.04 3.52
N GLU A 52 -11.28 -9.36 3.59
CA GLU A 52 -10.65 -10.24 4.58
C GLU A 52 -9.13 -10.25 4.42
N HIS A 53 -8.65 -10.40 3.18
CA HIS A 53 -7.23 -10.33 2.85
C HIS A 53 -6.65 -8.97 3.26
N LYS A 54 -7.29 -7.86 2.89
CA LYS A 54 -6.89 -6.52 3.28
C LYS A 54 -6.85 -6.35 4.81
N ALA A 55 -7.85 -6.84 5.53
CA ALA A 55 -7.88 -6.75 6.99
C ALA A 55 -6.75 -7.57 7.63
N ALA A 56 -6.46 -8.76 7.09
CA ALA A 56 -5.31 -9.56 7.51
C ALA A 56 -3.99 -8.82 7.25
N LEU A 57 -3.88 -8.07 6.15
CA LEU A 57 -2.72 -7.23 5.85
C LEU A 57 -2.58 -6.01 6.78
N ASP A 58 -3.70 -5.38 7.13
CA ASP A 58 -3.72 -4.23 8.03
C ASP A 58 -3.39 -4.65 9.49
N ALA A 59 -3.73 -5.87 9.90
CA ALA A 59 -3.50 -6.42 11.24
C ALA A 59 -2.05 -6.88 11.50
N LEU A 60 -1.22 -6.79 10.50
CA LEU A 60 0.05 -7.49 10.38
C LEU A 60 1.18 -6.51 10.80
N PRO A 61 2.17 -6.88 11.64
CA PRO A 61 3.08 -5.92 12.29
C PRO A 61 3.91 -5.06 11.30
N TYR A 62 4.00 -3.75 11.56
CA TYR A 62 4.67 -2.73 10.72
C TYR A 62 6.20 -2.72 10.78
N THR A 63 6.83 -3.77 11.31
CA THR A 63 8.28 -3.85 11.46
C THR A 63 8.97 -3.91 10.09
N LEU A 64 10.26 -3.54 10.09
CA LEU A 64 11.27 -3.42 9.00
C LEU A 64 11.25 -4.42 7.84
N THR A 65 10.40 -5.43 7.90
CA THR A 65 10.38 -6.61 7.08
C THR A 65 9.13 -6.70 6.21
N ARG A 66 8.70 -5.67 5.45
CA ARG A 66 7.61 -5.82 4.43
C ARG A 66 7.92 -5.27 3.05
N ASN A 67 8.01 -6.17 2.07
CA ASN A 67 7.96 -5.85 0.65
C ASN A 67 6.50 -5.54 0.26
N PRO A 68 6.16 -4.28 -0.01
CA PRO A 68 4.77 -3.88 -0.05
C PRO A 68 4.07 -4.10 -1.38
N LEU A 69 4.78 -4.59 -2.40
CA LEU A 69 4.19 -4.98 -3.69
C LEU A 69 3.74 -6.44 -3.72
N ARG A 70 4.26 -7.27 -2.80
CA ARG A 70 3.87 -8.69 -2.64
C ARG A 70 2.85 -8.94 -1.53
N GLU A 71 2.57 -7.95 -0.69
CA GLU A 71 1.74 -8.13 0.53
C GLU A 71 2.33 -9.16 1.52
N GLU A 72 3.62 -9.50 1.36
CA GLU A 72 4.37 -10.45 2.18
C GLU A 72 5.43 -9.73 3.02
N LEU A 73 5.92 -10.42 4.05
CA LEU A 73 7.10 -9.96 4.79
C LEU A 73 8.31 -9.91 3.82
N HIS A 74 9.12 -8.83 3.86
CA HIS A 74 10.47 -8.84 3.27
C HIS A 74 11.16 -10.10 3.75
N ARG A 75 11.81 -10.79 2.83
CA ARG A 75 12.76 -11.80 3.22
C ARG A 75 13.91 -11.15 3.96
N ALA A 76 14.45 -11.85 4.96
CA ALA A 76 15.49 -11.32 5.83
C ALA A 76 16.80 -10.98 5.09
N ASP A 77 16.93 -11.35 3.81
CA ASP A 77 18.05 -11.09 2.91
C ASP A 77 17.81 -9.91 1.94
N GLU A 78 16.61 -9.30 1.93
CA GLU A 78 16.33 -8.17 1.03
C GLU A 78 17.05 -6.89 1.49
N PRO A 79 17.74 -6.16 0.57
CA PRO A 79 18.44 -4.94 0.93
C PRO A 79 17.45 -3.83 1.32
N ILE A 80 17.80 -3.04 2.35
CA ILE A 80 16.97 -1.93 2.84
C ILE A 80 17.73 -0.60 2.81
N ARG A 81 17.00 0.51 2.77
CA ARG A 81 17.56 1.84 3.02
C ARG A 81 17.17 2.29 4.42
N ILE A 82 18.17 2.68 5.20
CA ILE A 82 17.99 3.20 6.55
C ILE A 82 17.60 4.67 6.44
N LEU A 83 16.44 5.00 7.02
CA LEU A 83 15.99 6.38 7.12
C LEU A 83 16.60 7.00 8.38
N ARG A 84 17.15 8.21 8.26
CA ARG A 84 17.73 8.96 9.38
C ARG A 84 17.12 10.34 9.48
N GLU A 85 16.89 10.79 10.70
CA GLU A 85 16.47 12.17 10.95
C GLU A 85 17.59 13.14 10.54
N THR A 86 17.27 14.15 9.73
CA THR A 86 18.27 15.07 9.19
C THR A 86 18.97 15.87 10.29
N ALA A 87 18.23 16.26 11.33
CA ALA A 87 18.75 17.10 12.41
C ALA A 87 19.71 16.36 13.35
N THR A 88 19.47 15.07 13.60
CA THR A 88 20.18 14.31 14.64
C THR A 88 21.01 13.15 14.09
N GLY A 89 20.78 12.74 12.84
CA GLY A 89 21.37 11.54 12.23
C GLY A 89 20.85 10.22 12.82
N ARG A 90 19.88 10.29 13.75
CA ARG A 90 19.32 9.10 14.40
C ARG A 90 18.49 8.30 13.40
N GLU A 91 18.66 6.98 13.44
CA GLU A 91 17.84 6.07 12.65
C GLU A 91 16.35 6.16 13.05
N ILE A 92 15.51 6.21 12.02
CA ILE A 92 14.06 6.14 12.11
C ILE A 92 13.66 4.75 11.65
N THR A 93 13.29 3.91 12.62
CA THR A 93 12.83 2.55 12.34
C THR A 93 11.39 2.55 11.86
N PRO A 94 11.02 1.70 10.90
CA PRO A 94 9.63 1.36 10.60
C PRO A 94 8.82 1.07 11.87
N GLY A 95 7.59 1.60 11.90
CA GLY A 95 6.74 1.70 13.08
C GLY A 95 6.90 3.00 13.87
N ALA A 96 7.95 3.80 13.61
CA ALA A 96 8.11 5.10 14.26
C ALA A 96 7.06 6.11 13.78
N THR A 97 6.57 6.93 14.72
CA THR A 97 5.69 8.06 14.42
C THR A 97 6.52 9.25 13.92
N LEU A 98 6.13 9.79 12.77
CA LEU A 98 6.67 10.98 12.14
C LEU A 98 5.58 12.03 11.98
N THR A 99 5.98 13.25 11.61
CA THR A 99 5.06 14.31 11.20
C THR A 99 5.17 14.51 9.70
N ASP A 100 4.05 14.52 9.00
CA ASP A 100 3.99 14.78 7.57
C ASP A 100 4.09 16.29 7.25
N PRO A 101 4.21 16.69 5.98
CA PRO A 101 4.34 18.10 5.59
C PRO A 101 3.13 18.98 5.96
N SER A 102 1.96 18.37 6.18
CA SER A 102 0.75 19.05 6.61
C SER A 102 0.59 19.12 8.14
N GLY A 103 1.52 18.52 8.90
CA GLY A 103 1.51 18.51 10.35
C GLY A 103 0.78 17.31 10.97
N HIS A 104 0.36 16.32 10.17
CA HIS A 104 -0.33 15.14 10.68
C HIS A 104 0.66 14.07 11.16
N GLN A 105 0.26 13.32 12.19
CA GLN A 105 1.04 12.16 12.63
C GLN A 105 0.86 10.99 11.66
N VAL A 106 1.98 10.44 11.22
CA VAL A 106 2.04 9.30 10.31
C VAL A 106 3.02 8.26 10.82
N THR A 107 2.77 6.99 10.55
CA THR A 107 3.66 5.89 10.92
C THR A 107 4.57 5.56 9.75
N TYR A 108 5.89 5.62 9.94
CA TYR A 108 6.84 5.23 8.91
C TYR A 108 6.76 3.72 8.64
N LEU A 109 6.67 3.33 7.37
CA LEU A 109 6.50 1.94 6.94
C LEU A 109 7.70 1.35 6.18
N GLY A 110 8.79 2.09 6.04
CA GLY A 110 9.93 1.70 5.19
C GLY A 110 9.97 2.42 3.83
N PRO A 111 11.04 2.21 3.04
CA PRO A 111 11.10 2.68 1.66
C PRO A 111 10.10 1.95 0.77
N THR A 112 9.76 2.55 -0.35
CA THR A 112 9.15 1.81 -1.46
C THR A 112 10.19 0.90 -2.12
N MET A 113 9.72 -0.17 -2.75
CA MET A 113 10.56 -1.17 -3.41
C MET A 113 10.28 -1.21 -4.91
N SER A 114 11.30 -1.49 -5.71
CA SER A 114 11.17 -1.74 -7.15
C SER A 114 11.87 -3.04 -7.55
N SER A 115 11.42 -3.66 -8.63
CA SER A 115 12.01 -4.84 -9.23
C SER A 115 11.98 -4.73 -10.74
N ASP A 116 13.09 -5.07 -11.38
CA ASP A 116 13.23 -5.06 -12.85
C ASP A 116 13.14 -6.47 -13.44
N ASP A 117 13.02 -7.51 -12.60
CA ASP A 117 13.07 -8.93 -12.96
C ASP A 117 11.80 -9.68 -12.53
N CYS A 118 10.65 -9.03 -12.65
CA CYS A 118 9.33 -9.58 -12.33
C CYS A 118 9.20 -10.07 -10.88
N GLY A 119 9.90 -9.41 -9.95
CA GLY A 119 9.80 -9.66 -8.51
C GLY A 119 10.75 -10.74 -7.98
N ALA A 120 11.74 -11.17 -8.76
CA ALA A 120 12.78 -12.09 -8.29
C ALA A 120 13.80 -11.38 -7.38
N THR A 121 14.16 -10.14 -7.71
CA THR A 121 15.04 -9.27 -6.93
C THR A 121 14.36 -7.93 -6.67
N TRP A 122 14.39 -7.49 -5.42
CA TRP A 122 13.83 -6.22 -5.01
C TRP A 122 14.91 -5.26 -4.55
N ARG A 123 14.70 -3.98 -4.85
CA ARG A 123 15.62 -2.90 -4.49
C ARG A 123 14.87 -1.76 -3.82
N PRO A 124 15.37 -1.24 -2.69
CA PRO A 124 14.76 -0.10 -2.02
C PRO A 124 15.00 1.18 -2.84
N THR A 125 13.93 1.92 -3.08
CA THR A 125 13.99 3.23 -3.76
C THR A 125 14.17 4.37 -2.75
N PHE A 126 14.20 5.61 -3.24
CA PHE A 126 14.40 6.82 -2.43
C PHE A 126 13.11 7.45 -1.90
N THR A 127 11.96 6.78 -2.02
CA THR A 127 10.67 7.30 -1.53
C THR A 127 10.25 6.56 -0.28
N ALA A 128 9.94 7.31 0.78
CA ALA A 128 9.43 6.79 2.03
C ALA A 128 7.93 6.53 1.94
N ARG A 129 7.50 5.41 2.51
CA ARG A 129 6.09 5.09 2.68
C ARG A 129 5.70 5.32 4.13
N VAL A 130 4.52 5.88 4.33
CA VAL A 130 3.94 6.12 5.65
C VAL A 130 2.48 5.67 5.69
N SER A 131 1.95 5.40 6.88
CA SER A 131 0.52 5.17 7.12
C SER A 131 -0.06 6.33 7.90
N CYS A 132 -1.22 6.82 7.49
CA CYS A 132 -2.05 7.72 8.26
C CYS A 132 -3.30 6.94 8.72
N PRO A 133 -3.65 6.96 10.02
CA PRO A 133 -4.82 6.23 10.54
C PRO A 133 -6.13 6.53 9.79
N ASP A 134 -6.31 7.79 9.37
CA ASP A 134 -7.57 8.25 8.76
C ASP A 134 -7.60 8.10 7.23
N HIS A 135 -6.43 7.89 6.61
CA HIS A 135 -6.27 8.05 5.16
C HIS A 135 -5.45 6.94 4.48
N GLY A 136 -5.01 5.92 5.22
CA GLY A 136 -4.26 4.78 4.66
C GLY A 136 -2.80 5.10 4.35
N ALA A 137 -2.22 4.41 3.37
CA ALA A 137 -0.79 4.54 3.04
C ALA A 137 -0.50 5.68 2.05
N TRP A 138 0.55 6.45 2.33
CA TRP A 138 1.01 7.59 1.55
C TRP A 138 2.50 7.48 1.22
N LEU A 139 2.93 8.22 0.21
CA LEU A 139 4.32 8.27 -0.26
C LEU A 139 4.87 9.68 -0.11
N TYR A 140 6.04 9.79 0.51
CA TYR A 140 6.73 11.06 0.69
C TYR A 140 8.21 10.94 0.33
N PRO A 141 8.83 11.99 -0.25
CA PRO A 141 10.27 12.08 -0.24
C PRO A 141 10.76 12.23 1.21
N PRO A 142 11.85 11.55 1.63
CA PRO A 142 12.39 11.63 2.99
C PRO A 142 12.55 13.06 3.52
N ALA A 143 13.01 13.98 2.67
CA ALA A 143 13.25 15.37 3.06
C ALA A 143 11.98 16.09 3.52
N ALA A 144 10.81 15.72 2.96
CA ALA A 144 9.53 16.26 3.39
C ALA A 144 9.09 15.77 4.78
N LEU A 145 9.71 14.69 5.28
CA LEU A 145 9.55 14.16 6.63
C LEU A 145 10.69 14.61 7.56
N GLY A 146 11.54 15.55 7.14
CA GLY A 146 12.71 15.97 7.91
C GLY A 146 13.79 14.90 8.03
N ALA A 147 13.86 13.98 7.07
CA ALA A 147 14.75 12.82 7.09
C ALA A 147 15.51 12.64 5.77
N VAL A 148 16.52 11.76 5.78
CA VAL A 148 17.28 11.34 4.60
C VAL A 148 17.48 9.83 4.62
N TYR A 149 17.55 9.21 3.46
CA TYR A 149 18.04 7.84 3.36
C TYR A 149 19.56 7.82 3.31
N ASP A 150 20.15 6.78 3.89
CA ASP A 150 21.57 6.46 3.65
C ASP A 150 21.82 6.26 2.14
N ALA A 151 23.00 6.70 1.68
CA ALA A 151 23.36 6.74 0.26
C ALA A 151 23.42 5.35 -0.36
N GLU A 152 23.93 4.37 0.39
CA GLU A 152 24.01 2.98 -0.02
C GLU A 152 22.93 2.15 0.69
N PRO A 153 22.23 1.27 -0.04
CA PRO A 153 21.41 0.24 0.60
C PRO A 153 22.28 -0.64 1.47
N VAL A 154 21.78 -0.96 2.65
CA VAL A 154 22.46 -1.87 3.58
C VAL A 154 21.94 -3.27 3.30
N ALA A 155 22.85 -4.20 2.98
CA ALA A 155 22.52 -5.61 3.02
C ALA A 155 22.30 -5.99 4.49
N PRO A 156 21.23 -6.73 4.83
CA PRO A 156 21.04 -7.19 6.19
C PRO A 156 22.28 -7.99 6.61
N ASP A 157 22.84 -7.66 7.78
CA ASP A 157 23.95 -8.44 8.34
C ASP A 157 23.52 -9.91 8.34
N ALA A 158 24.35 -10.77 7.73
CA ALA A 158 24.19 -12.21 7.90
C ALA A 158 24.27 -12.46 9.41
N GLN A 159 23.13 -12.70 10.06
CA GLN A 159 23.10 -13.09 11.46
C GLN A 159 23.97 -14.34 11.58
N GLY A 160 25.20 -14.16 12.04
CA GLY A 160 26.09 -15.26 12.38
C GLY A 160 25.39 -16.12 13.43
N PRO A 161 25.54 -17.45 13.38
CA PRO A 161 24.86 -18.34 14.30
C PRO A 161 25.29 -18.01 15.73
N GLN A 162 24.32 -17.76 16.61
CA GLN A 162 24.50 -17.84 18.07
C GLN A 162 24.48 -19.30 18.51
#